data_AF-A0A1C6IKG8-F1
#
_entry.id   AF-A0A1C6IKG8-F1
#
_cell.length_a   1.000
_cell.length_b   1.000
_cell.length_c   1.000
_cell.angle_alpha   90.00
_cell.angle_beta   90.00
_cell.angle_gamma   90.00
#
_symmetry.space_group_name_H-M   'P 1'
#
loop_
_entity.id
_entity.type
_entity.pdbx_description
1 polymer ?
#
loop_
_entity_poly.entity_id
_entity_poly.type
_entity_poly.pdbx_seq_one_letter_code
_entity_poly.pdbx_strand_id
1 'polypeptide(L)'
;MNFNNTKCLYSVGDAVSLSDGRKAIITGHGLYENQYWCEVYYNGIVNLGAADYFCTCGTGPLIVSLLPAEEAAAIASALKNELHKFVSKYGPSCSAVLCRRYGPISHIYG
;
A
#
# COMPACT_ATOMS: atom_id res chain seq x y z
N MET A 1 -0.99 -0.04 32.65
CA MET A 1 -0.83 -0.13 31.19
C MET A 1 -1.86 0.78 30.56
N ASN A 2 -1.45 1.98 30.12
CA ASN A 2 -2.35 2.91 29.44
C ASN A 2 -2.37 2.54 27.95
N PHE A 3 -3.40 1.80 27.54
CA PHE A 3 -3.75 1.70 26.13
C PHE A 3 -4.38 3.03 25.74
N ASN A 4 -3.53 4.00 25.38
CA ASN A 4 -4.00 5.23 24.78
C ASN A 4 -4.74 4.87 23.50
N ASN A 5 -6.02 5.18 23.52
CA ASN A 5 -7.00 5.06 22.45
C ASN A 5 -6.63 6.03 21.31
N THR A 6 -5.66 5.67 20.46
CA THR A 6 -5.36 6.43 19.23
C THR A 6 -6.09 5.78 18.05
N LYS A 7 -7.36 6.16 17.90
CA LYS A 7 -8.09 6.10 16.64
C LYS A 7 -7.41 7.00 15.61
N CYS A 8 -6.51 6.43 14.81
CA CYS A 8 -6.22 6.78 13.41
C CYS A 8 -5.11 5.82 12.96
N LEU A 9 -5.46 4.55 12.73
CA LEU A 9 -4.53 3.62 12.13
C LEU A 9 -4.61 3.86 10.61
N TYR A 10 -3.50 4.33 10.04
CA TYR A 10 -3.11 4.51 8.62
C TYR A 10 -4.19 4.76 7.54
N SER A 11 -3.88 5.65 6.60
CA SER A 11 -4.73 5.97 5.46
C SER A 11 -4.35 5.19 4.20
N VAL A 12 -5.33 5.00 3.32
CA VAL A 12 -5.08 4.52 1.96
C VAL A 12 -4.21 5.54 1.22
N GLY A 13 -3.06 5.08 0.74
CA GLY A 13 -1.99 5.90 0.15
C GLY A 13 -0.75 6.02 1.04
N ASP A 14 -0.85 5.67 2.32
CA ASP A 14 0.31 5.71 3.22
C ASP A 14 1.33 4.63 2.83
N ALA A 15 2.59 5.05 2.78
CA ALA A 15 3.72 4.14 2.69
C ALA A 15 4.18 3.76 4.10
N VAL A 16 4.35 2.47 4.35
CA VAL A 16 4.59 1.92 5.69
C VAL A 16 5.73 0.92 5.72
N SER A 17 6.38 0.83 6.88
CA SER A 17 7.32 -0.25 7.19
C SER A 17 6.60 -1.41 7.86
N LEU A 18 7.01 -2.62 7.51
CA LEU A 18 6.57 -3.87 8.11
C LEU A 18 7.61 -4.36 9.13
N SER A 19 7.17 -5.15 10.11
CA SER A 19 7.99 -5.67 11.21
C SER A 19 9.11 -6.62 10.76
N ASP A 20 9.01 -7.15 9.54
CA ASP A 20 10.01 -8.02 8.91
C ASP A 20 10.99 -7.25 8.02
N GLY A 21 10.97 -5.91 8.07
CA GLY A 21 11.86 -5.02 7.32
C GLY A 21 11.39 -4.70 5.90
N ARG A 22 10.29 -5.28 5.44
CA ARG A 22 9.69 -4.92 4.14
C ARG A 22 9.02 -3.55 4.22
N LYS A 23 8.89 -2.93 3.05
CA LYS A 23 8.18 -1.66 2.84
C LYS A 23 6.94 -1.93 2.02
N ALA A 24 5.85 -1.23 2.27
CA ALA A 24 4.61 -1.42 1.55
C ALA A 24 3.85 -0.11 1.38
N ILE A 25 2.89 -0.10 0.47
CA ILE A 25 1.94 0.99 0.31
C ILE A 25 0.53 0.48 0.52
N ILE A 26 -0.24 1.21 1.33
CA ILE A 26 -1.63 0.85 1.62
C ILE A 26 -2.49 1.25 0.44
N THR A 27 -3.17 0.27 -0.15
CA THR A 27 -4.07 0.48 -1.30
C THR A 27 -5.53 0.23 -0.95
N GLY A 28 -5.81 -0.26 0.26
CA GLY A 28 -7.17 -0.49 0.74
C GLY A 28 -7.22 -0.87 2.21
N HIS A 29 -8.44 -1.02 2.72
CA HIS A 29 -8.72 -1.53 4.07
C HIS A 29 -9.17 -3.00 4.00
N GLY A 30 -8.87 -3.76 5.05
CA GLY A 30 -9.38 -5.10 5.25
C GLY A 30 -10.72 -5.14 5.97
N LEU A 31 -11.12 -6.34 6.38
CA LEU A 31 -12.39 -6.56 7.08
C LEU A 31 -12.34 -6.11 8.54
N TYR A 32 -11.15 -6.06 9.12
CA TYR A 32 -10.91 -5.68 10.51
C TYR A 32 -10.36 -4.25 10.60
N GLU A 33 -10.68 -3.54 11.69
CA GLU A 33 -10.31 -2.12 11.90
C GLU A 33 -8.80 -1.85 11.82
N ASN A 34 -7.99 -2.86 12.09
CA ASN A 34 -6.53 -2.79 12.12
C ASN A 34 -5.85 -3.46 10.92
N GLN A 35 -6.61 -3.89 9.92
CA GLN A 35 -6.13 -4.65 8.78
C GLN A 35 -6.15 -3.80 7.51
N TYR A 36 -5.04 -3.83 6.76
CA TYR A 36 -4.83 -3.01 5.57
C TYR A 36 -4.39 -3.88 4.42
N TRP A 37 -4.94 -3.60 3.23
CA TRP A 37 -4.53 -4.23 1.99
C TRP A 37 -3.34 -3.46 1.44
N CYS A 38 -2.16 -4.09 1.35
CA CYS A 38 -0.93 -3.40 0.97
C CYS A 38 -0.22 -4.07 -0.21
N GLU A 39 0.29 -3.28 -1.13
CA GLU A 39 1.25 -3.75 -2.13
C GLU A 39 2.68 -3.62 -1.58
N VAL A 40 3.48 -4.68 -1.68
CA VAL A 40 4.84 -4.69 -1.14
C VAL A 40 5.81 -4.05 -2.14
N TYR A 41 6.67 -3.18 -1.63
CA TYR A 41 7.77 -2.57 -2.37
C TYR A 41 9.05 -3.36 -2.15
N TYR A 42 9.67 -3.79 -3.25
CA TYR A 42 10.93 -4.53 -3.24
C TYR A 42 11.76 -4.19 -4.47
N ASN A 43 13.05 -3.89 -4.28
CA ASN A 43 14.02 -3.58 -5.33
C ASN A 43 13.53 -2.55 -6.38
N GLY A 44 12.90 -1.46 -5.93
CA GLY A 44 12.44 -0.40 -6.83
C GLY A 44 11.11 -0.65 -7.52
N ILE A 45 10.44 -1.77 -7.22
CA ILE A 45 9.22 -2.21 -7.90
C ILE A 45 8.11 -2.43 -6.87
N VAL A 46 6.87 -2.13 -7.28
CA VAL A 46 5.66 -2.54 -6.55
C VAL A 46 4.97 -3.63 -7.35
N ASN A 47 4.92 -4.85 -6.80
CA ASN A 47 4.36 -5.98 -7.53
C ASN A 47 2.83 -5.97 -7.50
N LEU A 48 2.22 -5.40 -8.56
CA LEU A 48 0.77 -5.30 -8.69
C LEU A 48 0.10 -6.68 -8.62
N GLY A 49 -0.81 -6.85 -7.66
CA GLY A 49 -1.61 -8.06 -7.52
C GLY A 49 -1.01 -9.10 -6.57
N ALA A 50 0.21 -8.89 -6.09
CA ALA A 50 0.81 -9.67 -5.01
C ALA A 50 0.56 -9.06 -3.62
N ALA A 51 -0.42 -8.16 -3.53
CA ALA A 51 -0.81 -7.58 -2.26
C ALA A 51 -1.24 -8.61 -1.24
N ASP A 52 -1.03 -8.26 0.03
CA ASP A 52 -1.45 -9.04 1.17
C ASP A 52 -2.05 -8.12 2.24
N TYR A 53 -2.72 -8.74 3.20
CA TYR A 53 -3.25 -8.06 4.35
C TYR A 53 -2.22 -7.97 5.47
N PHE A 54 -1.97 -6.76 5.96
CA PHE A 54 -1.13 -6.52 7.11
C PHE A 54 -1.92 -5.85 8.23
N CYS A 55 -1.68 -6.31 9.45
CA CYS A 55 -2.33 -5.78 10.65
C CYS A 55 -1.38 -4.87 11.44
N THR A 56 -1.93 -3.98 12.26
CA THR A 56 -1.11 -3.15 13.18
C THR A 56 -0.83 -3.83 14.52
N CYS A 57 -1.50 -4.96 14.80
CA CYS A 57 -1.30 -5.78 16.00
C CYS A 57 -1.66 -7.25 15.73
N GLY A 58 -1.25 -8.15 16.63
CA GLY A 58 -1.48 -9.59 16.52
C GLY A 58 -0.25 -10.35 16.04
N THR A 59 -0.45 -11.37 15.21
CA THR A 59 0.63 -12.21 14.67
C THR A 59 1.16 -11.60 13.38
N GLY A 60 2.49 -11.48 13.28
CA GLY A 60 3.15 -10.76 12.19
C GLY A 60 3.19 -11.50 10.86
N PRO A 61 3.61 -10.80 9.78
CA PRO A 61 4.20 -9.44 9.79
C PRO A 61 3.22 -8.30 10.07
N LEU A 62 3.65 -7.29 10.83
CA LEU A 62 2.81 -6.16 11.27
C LEU A 62 3.25 -4.84 10.65
N ILE A 63 2.31 -3.91 10.47
CA ILE A 63 2.61 -2.51 10.15
C ILE A 63 3.15 -1.81 11.39
N VAL A 64 4.38 -1.31 11.32
CA VAL A 64 5.08 -0.73 12.49
C VAL A 64 5.14 0.80 12.47
N SER A 65 5.29 1.41 11.30
CA SER A 65 5.40 2.88 11.18
C SER A 65 5.11 3.37 9.76
N LEU A 66 4.80 4.66 9.64
CA LEU A 66 4.90 5.38 8.36
C LEU A 66 6.36 5.44 7.90
N LEU A 67 6.57 5.44 6.59
CA LEU A 67 7.86 5.72 6.00
C LEU A 67 8.10 7.23 5.87
N PRO A 68 9.37 7.67 5.84
CA PRO A 68 9.71 9.06 5.53
C PRO A 68 9.16 9.50 4.16
N ALA A 69 8.85 10.78 4.02
CA ALA A 69 8.24 11.34 2.80
C ALA A 69 9.02 11.03 1.51
N GLU A 70 10.35 11.05 1.57
CA GLU A 70 11.22 10.71 0.42
C GLU A 70 11.03 9.27 -0.05
N GLU A 71 10.96 8.34 0.90
CA GLU A 71 10.73 6.93 0.60
C GLU A 71 9.30 6.68 0.14
N ALA A 72 8.33 7.34 0.77
CA ALA A 72 6.93 7.27 0.37
C ALA A 72 6.74 7.74 -1.08
N ALA A 73 7.41 8.84 -1.47
CA ALA A 73 7.41 9.35 -2.83
C ALA A 73 8.06 8.35 -3.82
N ALA A 74 9.16 7.71 -3.43
CA ALA A 74 9.81 6.69 -4.26
C ALA A 74 8.89 5.48 -4.51
N ILE A 75 8.17 5.03 -3.47
CA ILE A 75 7.21 3.91 -3.59
C ILE A 75 6.00 4.31 -4.44
N ALA A 76 5.46 5.52 -4.26
CA ALA A 76 4.37 6.03 -5.09
C ALA A 76 4.77 6.12 -6.57
N SER A 77 6.00 6.58 -6.85
CA SER A 77 6.55 6.61 -8.21
C SER A 77 6.70 5.20 -8.80
N ALA A 78 7.20 4.25 -8.02
CA ALA A 78 7.30 2.85 -8.45
C ALA A 78 5.92 2.26 -8.77
N LEU A 79 4.92 2.52 -7.93
CA LEU A 79 3.53 2.11 -8.19
C LEU A 79 3.00 2.71 -9.50
N LYS A 80 3.20 4.02 -9.73
CA LYS A 80 2.82 4.70 -10.99
C LYS A 80 3.37 3.97 -12.21
N ASN A 81 4.67 3.68 -12.17
CA ASN A 81 5.38 3.06 -13.28
C ASN A 81 4.85 1.66 -13.58
N GLU A 82 4.58 0.86 -12.55
CA GLU A 82 4.02 -0.48 -12.74
C GLU A 82 2.58 -0.43 -13.25
N LEU A 83 1.75 0.52 -12.79
CA LEU A 83 0.39 0.71 -13.31
C LEU A 83 0.41 1.07 -14.79
N HIS A 84 1.28 1.99 -15.20
CA HIS A 84 1.46 2.35 -16.60
C HIS A 84 1.92 1.17 -17.46
N LYS A 85 2.89 0.39 -16.98
CA LYS A 85 3.35 -0.84 -17.67
C LYS A 85 2.21 -1.85 -17.82
N PHE A 86 1.39 -2.01 -16.78
CA PHE A 86 0.27 -2.95 -16.80
C PHE A 86 -0.78 -2.54 -17.85
N VAL A 87 -1.19 -1.26 -17.87
CA VAL A 87 -2.12 -0.73 -18.88
C VAL A 87 -1.55 -0.87 -20.28
N SER A 88 -0.26 -0.57 -20.48
CA SER A 88 0.40 -0.70 -21.78
C SER A 88 0.43 -2.15 -22.27
N LYS A 89 0.53 -3.13 -21.36
CA LYS A 89 0.63 -4.55 -21.72
C LYS A 89 -0.73 -5.20 -21.98
N TYR A 90 -1.75 -4.87 -21.18
CA TYR A 90 -3.05 -5.55 -21.21
C TYR A 90 -4.17 -4.70 -21.83
N GLY A 91 -3.88 -3.46 -22.21
CA GLY A 91 -4.81 -2.56 -22.88
C GLY A 91 -5.82 -1.89 -21.93
N PRO A 92 -6.65 -0.98 -22.45
CA PRO A 92 -7.53 -0.13 -21.62
C PRO A 92 -8.63 -0.91 -20.89
N SER A 93 -8.98 -2.13 -21.32
CA SER A 93 -9.96 -2.97 -20.63
C SER A 93 -9.56 -3.33 -19.19
N CYS A 94 -8.26 -3.40 -18.89
CA CYS A 94 -7.79 -3.60 -17.52
C CYS A 94 -7.84 -2.33 -16.65
N SER A 95 -8.04 -1.15 -17.26
CA SER A 95 -8.11 0.13 -16.54
C SER A 95 -9.29 0.16 -15.57
N ALA A 96 -10.41 -0.51 -15.87
CA ALA A 96 -11.54 -0.59 -14.95
C ALA A 96 -11.20 -1.33 -13.65
N VAL A 97 -10.39 -2.40 -13.74
CA VAL A 97 -9.91 -3.16 -12.57
C VAL A 97 -8.91 -2.32 -11.77
N LEU A 98 -7.99 -1.65 -12.46
CA LEU A 98 -7.03 -0.75 -11.82
C LEU A 98 -7.69 0.46 -11.16
N CYS A 99 -8.69 1.08 -11.80
CA CYS A 99 -9.45 2.19 -11.22
C CYS A 99 -10.18 1.77 -9.94
N ARG A 100 -10.74 0.56 -9.88
CA ARG A 100 -11.37 0.08 -8.64
C ARG A 100 -10.36 -0.14 -7.53
N ARG A 101 -9.18 -0.69 -7.84
CA ARG A 101 -8.17 -1.08 -6.85
C ARG A 101 -7.25 0.05 -6.42
N TYR A 102 -6.84 0.90 -7.35
CA TYR A 102 -5.86 1.96 -7.15
C TYR A 102 -6.43 3.36 -7.40
N GLY A 103 -7.68 3.48 -7.85
CA GLY A 103 -8.36 4.78 -7.98
C GLY A 103 -8.40 5.59 -6.68
N PRO A 104 -8.66 4.99 -5.50
CA PRO A 104 -8.61 5.72 -4.22
C PRO A 104 -7.26 6.40 -3.96
N ILE A 105 -6.18 5.83 -4.49
CA ILE A 105 -4.81 6.37 -4.37
C ILE A 105 -4.32 7.06 -5.64
N SER A 106 -5.17 7.32 -6.63
CA SER A 106 -4.75 7.98 -7.87
C SER A 106 -4.09 9.34 -7.65
N HIS A 107 -4.47 10.05 -6.58
CA HIS A 107 -3.91 11.35 -6.21
C HIS A 107 -2.44 11.30 -5.77
N ILE A 108 -1.91 10.15 -5.34
CA ILE A 108 -0.50 10.05 -4.90
C ILE A 108 0.47 9.76 -6.05
N TYR A 109 -0.05 9.30 -7.18
CA TYR A 109 0.73 9.04 -8.39
C TYR A 109 0.23 9.82 -9.60
N GLY A 110 -0.72 10.75 -9.43
CA GLY A 110 -1.25 11.65 -10.46
C GLY A 110 -0.20 12.62 -10.96
#